data_AF-A0A962VRT3-F1
#
_entry.id   AF-A0A962VRT3-F1
#
_cell.length_a   1.000
_cell.length_b   1.000
_cell.length_c   1.000
_cell.angle_alpha   90.00
_cell.angle_beta   90.00
_cell.angle_gamma   90.00
#
_symmetry.space_group_name_H-M   'P 1'
#
loop_
_entity.id
_entity.type
_entity.pdbx_description
1 polymer ?
#
loop_
_entity_poly.entity_id
_entity_poly.type
_entity_poly.pdbx_seq_one_letter_code
_entity_poly.pdbx_strand_id
1 'polypeptide(L)'
;MWRIFLFFLILGLIGLVAKWIGLFIVVVVLLIITFNIITAIYNEFNREPKAAYEARKEKEAEERRETEEKEKAEKKAEEAERRRKESEHRQHRDGDKQSKPYTYKIGKHGNESLAIRYGIANQERKVKEYWYYAKGGEKKRNRDRDRVYFEPAGVITVQKTGRVSKDLYEVLLTDYRNRKARAIIEVGTEYVKTFYPLDDEWFKKHSDLEETLKGNGTFTLKELATFHVQKAVGT
;
A
#
# COMPACT_ATOMS: atom_id res chain seq x y z
N MET A 1 6.73 -89.17 65.41
CA MET A 1 7.74 -89.16 64.32
C MET A 1 7.33 -88.33 63.10
N TRP A 2 6.09 -88.39 62.61
CA TRP A 2 5.64 -87.65 61.40
C TRP A 2 5.86 -86.12 61.41
N ARG A 3 5.64 -85.47 62.56
CA ARG A 3 5.83 -84.01 62.72
C ARG A 3 7.28 -83.54 62.53
N ILE A 4 8.26 -84.38 62.87
CA ILE A 4 9.69 -84.05 62.71
C ILE A 4 10.08 -84.16 61.23
N PHE A 5 9.57 -85.18 60.53
CA PHE A 5 9.81 -85.36 59.10
C PHE A 5 9.23 -84.22 58.26
N LEU A 6 8.02 -83.76 58.62
CA LEU A 6 7.38 -82.60 57.97
C LEU A 6 8.19 -81.30 58.17
N PHE A 7 8.80 -81.14 59.34
CA PHE A 7 9.64 -79.97 59.67
C PHE A 7 10.90 -79.90 58.80
N PHE A 8 11.59 -81.03 58.61
CA PHE A 8 12.76 -81.10 57.73
C PHE A 8 12.39 -80.90 56.24
N LEU A 9 11.22 -81.36 55.81
CA LEU A 9 10.75 -81.19 54.43
C LEU A 9 10.40 -79.71 54.13
N ILE A 10 9.80 -79.01 55.09
CA ILE A 10 9.55 -77.56 54.99
C ILE A 10 10.86 -76.76 54.97
N LEU A 11 11.83 -77.10 55.83
CA LEU A 11 13.16 -76.48 55.81
C LEU A 11 13.89 -76.70 54.49
N GLY A 12 13.78 -77.90 53.90
CA GLY A 12 14.34 -78.19 52.58
C GLY A 12 13.70 -77.37 51.44
N LEU A 13 12.37 -77.22 51.46
CA LEU A 13 11.63 -76.37 50.50
C LEU A 13 11.99 -74.88 50.66
N ILE A 14 12.11 -74.39 51.90
CA ILE A 14 12.54 -73.01 52.17
C ILE A 14 13.96 -72.76 51.63
N GLY A 15 14.88 -73.70 51.85
CA GLY A 15 16.23 -73.61 51.30
C GLY A 15 16.26 -73.60 49.76
N LEU A 16 15.37 -74.37 49.12
CA LEU A 16 15.27 -74.42 47.66
C LEU A 16 14.66 -73.13 47.09
N VAL A 17 13.61 -72.59 47.70
CA VAL A 17 12.99 -71.31 47.32
C VAL A 17 13.97 -70.14 47.53
N ALA A 18 14.71 -70.13 48.65
CA ALA A 18 15.73 -69.11 48.93
C ALA A 18 16.83 -69.08 47.86
N LYS A 19 17.24 -70.24 47.32
CA LYS A 19 18.21 -70.33 46.22
C LYS A 19 17.69 -69.70 44.93
N TRP A 20 16.43 -69.93 44.58
CA TRP A 20 15.82 -69.34 43.39
C TRP A 20 15.57 -67.83 43.53
N ILE A 21 15.22 -67.36 44.73
CA ILE A 21 15.13 -65.92 45.03
C ILE A 21 16.51 -65.26 44.89
N GLY A 22 17.56 -65.88 45.42
CA GLY A 22 18.93 -65.41 45.26
C GLY A 22 19.35 -65.33 43.78
N LEU A 23 19.04 -66.36 42.98
CA LEU A 23 19.32 -66.37 41.53
C LEU A 23 18.54 -65.26 40.79
N PHE A 24 17.26 -65.05 41.12
CA PHE A 24 16.44 -64.01 40.52
C PHE A 24 16.99 -62.62 40.80
N ILE A 25 17.41 -62.35 42.03
CA ILE A 25 18.04 -61.08 42.40
C ILE A 25 19.32 -60.85 41.56
N VAL A 26 20.15 -61.87 41.39
CA VAL A 26 21.37 -61.78 40.57
C VAL A 26 21.04 -61.47 39.11
N VAL A 27 20.03 -62.12 38.52
CA VAL A 27 19.60 -61.86 37.14
C VAL A 27 19.07 -60.44 36.97
N VAL A 28 18.25 -59.95 37.91
CA VAL A 28 17.72 -58.58 37.88
C VAL A 28 18.85 -57.55 37.99
N VAL A 29 19.83 -57.78 38.89
CA VAL A 29 21.00 -56.91 39.02
C VAL A 29 21.82 -56.89 37.73
N LEU A 30 22.04 -58.04 37.10
CA LEU A 30 22.74 -58.12 35.81
C LEU A 30 22.00 -57.36 34.71
N LEU A 31 20.67 -57.47 34.63
CA LEU A 31 19.87 -56.72 33.66
C LEU A 31 20.00 -55.20 33.88
N ILE A 32 19.95 -54.73 35.12
CA ILE A 32 20.14 -53.30 35.45
C ILE A 32 21.54 -52.84 35.02
N ILE A 33 22.57 -53.64 35.29
CA ILE A 33 23.95 -53.33 34.88
C ILE A 33 24.05 -53.25 33.35
N THR A 34 23.53 -54.24 32.62
CA THR A 34 23.58 -54.25 31.15
C THR A 34 22.80 -53.08 30.53
N PHE A 35 21.63 -52.74 31.08
CA PHE A 35 20.85 -51.57 30.63
C PHE A 35 21.62 -50.27 30.79
N ASN A 36 22.30 -50.08 31.94
CA ASN A 36 23.13 -48.90 32.18
C ASN A 36 24.33 -48.84 31.23
N ILE A 37 25.00 -49.96 30.96
CA ILE A 37 26.13 -50.03 30.01
C ILE A 37 25.66 -49.71 28.59
N ILE A 38 24.56 -50.30 28.12
CA ILE A 38 24.00 -50.04 26.79
C ILE A 38 23.60 -48.57 26.66
N THR A 39 22.97 -48.00 27.68
CA THR A 39 22.57 -46.59 27.70
C THR A 39 23.79 -45.66 27.67
N ALA A 40 24.86 -45.99 28.40
CA ALA A 40 26.11 -45.23 28.38
C ALA A 40 26.78 -45.27 27.00
N ILE A 41 26.88 -46.46 26.37
CA ILE A 41 27.44 -46.63 25.04
C ILE A 41 26.60 -45.88 23.99
N TYR A 42 25.27 -45.97 24.07
CA TYR A 42 24.35 -45.26 23.17
C TYR A 42 24.50 -43.74 23.29
N ASN A 43 24.62 -43.23 24.52
CA ASN A 43 24.80 -41.80 24.77
C ASN A 43 26.16 -41.30 24.26
N GLU A 44 27.22 -42.09 24.42
CA GLU A 44 28.56 -41.71 23.94
C GLU A 44 28.62 -41.70 22.40
N PHE A 45 28.08 -42.74 21.75
CA PHE A 45 28.04 -42.83 20.29
C PHE A 45 27.17 -41.74 19.65
N ASN A 46 26.08 -41.33 20.31
CA ASN A 46 25.19 -40.27 19.83
C ASN A 46 25.55 -38.87 20.32
N ARG A 47 26.62 -38.69 21.11
CA ARG A 47 27.00 -37.39 21.66
C ARG A 47 27.38 -36.40 20.57
N GLU A 48 28.25 -36.80 19.65
CA GLU A 48 28.69 -35.98 18.53
C GLU A 48 27.59 -35.63 17.53
N PRO A 49 26.79 -36.59 16.99
CA PRO A 49 25.71 -36.25 16.06
C PRO A 49 24.61 -35.41 16.71
N LYS A 50 24.33 -35.62 18.01
CA LYS A 50 23.37 -34.80 18.76
C LYS A 50 23.89 -33.37 18.95
N ALA A 51 25.16 -33.21 19.37
CA ALA A 51 25.77 -31.89 19.50
C ALA A 51 25.87 -31.15 18.15
N ALA A 52 26.20 -31.84 17.06
CA ALA A 52 26.23 -31.26 15.73
C ALA A 52 24.84 -30.83 15.23
N TYR A 53 23.80 -31.62 15.55
CA TYR A 53 22.41 -31.27 15.24
C TYR A 53 21.94 -30.04 16.03
N GLU A 54 22.23 -29.98 17.33
CA GLU A 54 21.91 -28.83 18.18
C GLU A 54 22.64 -27.57 17.70
N ALA A 55 23.94 -27.66 17.37
CA ALA A 55 24.70 -26.54 16.83
C ALA A 55 24.18 -26.04 15.46
N ARG A 56 23.74 -26.93 14.57
CA ARG A 56 23.09 -26.53 13.30
C ARG A 56 21.77 -25.82 13.56
N LYS A 57 20.96 -26.35 14.48
CA LYS A 57 19.67 -25.76 14.86
C LYS A 57 19.84 -24.38 15.50
N GLU A 58 20.88 -24.19 16.31
CA GLU A 58 21.22 -22.88 16.88
C GLU A 58 21.66 -21.89 15.80
N LYS A 59 22.53 -22.31 14.88
CA LYS A 59 22.93 -21.46 13.74
C LYS A 59 21.75 -21.07 12.85
N GLU A 60 20.88 -22.02 12.51
CA GLU A 60 19.66 -21.71 11.74
C GLU A 60 18.71 -20.77 12.51
N ALA A 61 18.62 -20.91 13.84
CA ALA A 61 17.83 -20.00 14.67
C ALA A 61 18.44 -18.60 14.74
N GLU A 62 19.76 -18.49 14.80
CA GLU A 62 20.50 -17.23 14.77
C GLU A 62 20.36 -16.53 13.41
N GLU A 63 20.57 -17.25 12.30
CA GLU A 63 20.37 -16.74 10.94
C GLU A 63 18.92 -16.26 10.72
N ARG A 64 17.93 -17.01 11.24
CA ARG A 64 16.52 -16.57 11.19
C ARG A 64 16.30 -15.30 11.99
N ARG A 65 16.85 -15.19 13.20
CA ARG A 65 16.74 -13.97 14.02
C ARG A 65 17.37 -12.78 13.32
N GLU A 66 18.57 -12.94 12.77
CA GLU A 66 19.24 -11.88 12.01
C GLU A 66 18.43 -11.45 10.79
N THR A 67 17.87 -12.41 10.06
CA THR A 67 17.04 -12.13 8.87
C THR A 67 15.76 -11.40 9.26
N GLU A 68 15.08 -11.85 10.32
CA GLU A 68 13.90 -11.17 10.85
C GLU A 68 14.20 -9.76 11.37
N GLU A 69 15.35 -9.56 12.02
CA GLU A 69 15.79 -8.24 12.49
C GLU A 69 16.09 -7.30 11.32
N LYS A 70 16.78 -7.79 10.27
CA LYS A 70 17.02 -7.04 9.03
C LYS A 70 15.71 -6.67 8.34
N GLU A 71 14.78 -7.62 8.18
CA GLU A 71 13.48 -7.38 7.57
C GLU A 71 12.64 -6.38 8.40
N LYS A 72 12.66 -6.49 9.73
CA LYS A 72 11.99 -5.52 10.62
C LYS A 72 12.62 -4.13 10.51
N ALA A 73 13.94 -4.04 10.38
CA ALA A 73 14.65 -2.78 10.21
C ALA A 73 14.33 -2.15 8.85
N GLU A 74 14.31 -2.94 7.77
CA GLU A 74 13.96 -2.50 6.42
C GLU A 74 12.52 -1.99 6.36
N LYS A 75 11.55 -2.75 6.89
CA LYS A 75 10.14 -2.32 6.97
C LYS A 75 9.98 -1.01 7.76
N LYS A 76 10.71 -0.85 8.87
CA LYS A 76 10.70 0.40 9.65
C LYS A 76 11.29 1.57 8.84
N ALA A 77 12.37 1.33 8.10
CA ALA A 77 12.99 2.35 7.25
C ALA A 77 12.06 2.76 6.10
N GLU A 78 11.45 1.80 5.41
CA GLU A 78 10.49 2.03 4.34
C GLU A 78 9.26 2.79 4.86
N GLU A 79 8.73 2.40 6.02
CA GLU A 79 7.60 3.09 6.62
C GLU A 79 7.96 4.53 7.02
N ALA A 80 9.15 4.75 7.60
CA ALA A 80 9.64 6.08 7.95
C ALA A 80 9.83 6.95 6.71
N GLU A 81 10.37 6.39 5.62
CA GLU A 81 10.52 7.09 4.34
C GLU A 81 9.15 7.43 3.72
N ARG A 82 8.20 6.50 3.76
CA ARG A 82 6.83 6.75 3.29
C ARG A 82 6.16 7.88 4.06
N ARG A 83 6.27 7.87 5.40
CA ARG A 83 5.74 8.93 6.27
C ARG A 83 6.38 10.28 5.96
N ARG A 84 7.69 10.30 5.68
CA ARG A 84 8.41 11.51 5.27
C ARG A 84 7.95 12.02 3.91
N LYS A 85 7.84 11.16 2.89
CA LYS A 85 7.32 11.56 1.57
C LYS A 85 5.90 12.10 1.66
N GLU A 86 5.06 11.48 2.47
CA GLU A 86 3.69 11.92 2.68
C GLU A 86 3.63 13.27 3.41
N SER A 87 4.50 13.53 4.40
CA SER A 87 4.55 14.82 5.07
C SER A 87 5.06 15.93 4.16
N GLU A 88 6.10 15.67 3.37
CA GLU A 88 6.62 16.60 2.34
C GLU A 88 5.54 16.91 1.29
N HIS A 89 4.79 15.89 0.85
CA HIS A 89 3.66 16.05 -0.08
C HIS A 89 2.56 16.94 0.50
N ARG A 90 2.14 16.69 1.75
CA ARG A 90 1.12 17.51 2.43
C ARG A 90 1.59 18.95 2.61
N GLN A 91 2.83 19.16 3.04
CA GLN A 91 3.41 20.50 3.20
C GLN A 91 3.44 21.25 1.86
N HIS A 92 3.81 20.58 0.77
CA HIS A 92 3.79 21.18 -0.56
C HIS A 92 2.37 21.51 -1.04
N ARG A 93 1.41 20.60 -0.85
CA ARG A 93 0.01 20.79 -1.26
C ARG A 93 -0.67 21.93 -0.50
N ASP A 94 -0.49 21.96 0.82
CA ASP A 94 -1.20 22.85 1.73
C ASP A 94 -0.48 24.19 1.95
N GLY A 95 0.74 24.33 1.46
CA GLY A 95 1.48 25.59 1.49
C GLY A 95 0.73 26.73 0.78
N ASP A 96 0.81 27.93 1.37
CA ASP A 96 0.22 29.14 0.80
C ASP A 96 0.87 29.55 -0.52
N LYS A 97 2.16 29.22 -0.67
CA LYS A 97 2.93 29.38 -1.89
C LYS A 97 3.61 28.06 -2.23
N GLN A 98 3.60 27.72 -3.51
CA GLN A 98 4.21 26.51 -4.04
C GLN A 98 5.42 26.89 -4.89
N SER A 99 6.56 26.24 -4.61
CA SER A 99 7.76 26.38 -5.43
C SER A 99 7.64 25.62 -6.75
N LYS A 100 6.84 24.54 -6.78
CA LYS A 100 6.60 23.72 -7.97
C LYS A 100 5.09 23.60 -8.24
N PRO A 101 4.68 23.39 -9.50
CA PRO A 101 3.29 23.15 -9.82
C PRO A 101 2.78 21.86 -9.17
N TYR A 102 1.49 21.81 -8.87
CA TYR A 102 0.80 20.66 -8.30
C TYR A 102 -0.45 20.34 -9.11
N THR A 103 -0.68 19.05 -9.35
CA THR A 103 -1.85 18.56 -10.09
C THR A 103 -3.01 18.30 -9.13
N TYR A 104 -4.07 19.08 -9.26
CA TYR A 104 -5.29 18.93 -8.47
C TYR A 104 -6.37 18.26 -9.30
N LYS A 105 -7.30 17.56 -8.63
CA LYS A 105 -8.55 17.12 -9.23
C LYS A 105 -9.45 18.32 -9.50
N ILE A 106 -10.22 18.28 -10.56
CA ILE A 106 -11.18 19.32 -10.91
C ILE A 106 -12.49 18.70 -11.38
N GLY A 107 -13.58 19.15 -10.80
CA GLY A 107 -14.92 18.71 -11.17
C GLY A 107 -15.52 19.52 -12.31
N LYS A 108 -16.74 19.12 -12.73
CA LYS A 108 -17.54 19.85 -13.72
C LYS A 108 -17.65 21.34 -13.39
N HIS A 109 -18.03 21.67 -12.16
CA HIS A 109 -18.20 23.06 -11.74
C HIS A 109 -16.91 23.89 -11.83
N GLY A 110 -15.77 23.31 -11.44
CA GLY A 110 -14.47 23.96 -11.58
C GLY A 110 -14.14 24.24 -13.04
N ASN A 111 -14.32 23.26 -13.92
CA ASN A 111 -14.10 23.42 -15.36
C ASN A 111 -15.03 24.47 -15.99
N GLU A 112 -16.31 24.51 -15.61
CA GLU A 112 -17.26 25.53 -16.07
C GLU A 112 -16.82 26.93 -15.65
N SER A 113 -16.49 27.11 -14.36
CA SER A 113 -16.03 28.42 -13.86
C SER A 113 -14.76 28.90 -14.55
N LEU A 114 -13.83 27.97 -14.83
CA LEU A 114 -12.61 28.25 -15.57
C LEU A 114 -12.90 28.69 -17.02
N ALA A 115 -13.84 28.00 -17.69
CA ALA A 115 -14.25 28.36 -19.04
C ALA A 115 -14.97 29.72 -19.08
N ILE A 116 -15.95 29.94 -18.20
CA ILE A 116 -16.78 31.15 -18.17
C ILE A 116 -15.98 32.39 -17.77
N ARG A 117 -15.04 32.26 -16.81
CA ARG A 117 -14.37 33.42 -16.20
C ARG A 117 -13.00 33.71 -16.80
N TYR A 118 -12.38 32.72 -17.45
CA TYR A 118 -11.04 32.88 -18.04
C TYR A 118 -10.98 32.52 -19.52
N GLY A 119 -12.06 31.99 -20.12
CA GLY A 119 -12.04 31.54 -21.51
C GLY A 119 -11.12 30.33 -21.72
N ILE A 120 -10.95 29.49 -20.69
CA ILE A 120 -10.07 28.30 -20.75
C ILE A 120 -10.93 27.04 -20.72
N ALA A 121 -10.94 26.30 -21.82
CA ALA A 121 -11.57 24.99 -21.89
C ALA A 121 -10.57 23.90 -21.45
N ASN A 122 -10.68 23.43 -20.21
CA ASN A 122 -9.82 22.37 -19.70
C ASN A 122 -10.24 20.99 -20.22
N GLN A 123 -9.50 20.47 -21.21
CA GLN A 123 -9.85 19.27 -21.93
C GLN A 123 -8.68 18.30 -22.03
N GLU A 124 -8.96 17.01 -21.96
CA GLU A 124 -8.00 15.94 -22.21
C GLU A 124 -8.28 15.23 -23.53
N ARG A 125 -7.20 14.86 -24.23
CA ARG A 125 -7.29 14.11 -25.49
C ARG A 125 -7.52 12.63 -25.18
N LYS A 126 -8.62 12.08 -25.65
CA LYS A 126 -8.92 10.64 -25.62
C LYS A 126 -8.84 10.04 -27.02
N VAL A 127 -8.47 8.76 -27.08
CA VAL A 127 -8.36 7.99 -28.32
C VAL A 127 -9.25 6.77 -28.20
N LYS A 128 -10.32 6.71 -29.00
CA LYS A 128 -11.17 5.51 -29.11
C LYS A 128 -10.58 4.58 -30.16
N GLU A 129 -10.02 3.49 -29.68
CA GLU A 129 -9.36 2.49 -30.53
C GLU A 129 -10.35 1.81 -31.47
N TYR A 130 -9.97 1.71 -32.74
CA TYR A 130 -10.74 0.99 -33.73
C TYR A 130 -10.21 -0.43 -33.91
N TRP A 131 -11.07 -1.40 -33.60
CA TRP A 131 -10.81 -2.82 -33.74
C TRP A 131 -11.71 -3.41 -34.85
N TYR A 132 -11.16 -4.32 -35.64
CA TYR A 132 -11.88 -5.03 -36.69
C TYR A 132 -11.47 -6.51 -36.73
N TYR A 133 -12.29 -7.34 -37.37
CA TYR A 133 -11.96 -8.74 -37.63
C TYR A 133 -11.42 -8.86 -39.06
N ALA A 134 -10.19 -9.38 -39.17
CA ALA A 134 -9.57 -9.68 -40.44
C ALA A 134 -10.13 -10.98 -41.04
N LYS A 135 -9.87 -11.21 -42.33
CA LYS A 135 -10.15 -12.51 -42.96
C LYS A 135 -9.44 -13.61 -42.17
N GLY A 136 -10.18 -14.62 -41.72
CA GLY A 136 -9.68 -15.65 -40.79
C GLY A 136 -10.10 -15.47 -39.33
N GLY A 137 -10.85 -14.42 -38.98
CA GLY A 137 -11.43 -14.24 -37.63
C GLY A 137 -10.48 -13.58 -36.61
N GLU A 138 -9.27 -13.20 -37.01
CA GLU A 138 -8.33 -12.50 -36.13
C GLU A 138 -8.77 -11.06 -35.85
N LYS A 139 -8.85 -10.69 -34.56
CA LYS A 139 -9.12 -9.31 -34.14
C LYS A 139 -7.85 -8.47 -34.31
N LYS A 140 -7.86 -7.51 -35.23
CA LYS A 140 -6.75 -6.57 -35.49
C LYS A 140 -7.14 -5.13 -35.17
N ARG A 141 -6.18 -4.35 -34.69
CA ARG A 141 -6.35 -2.90 -34.46
C ARG A 141 -5.92 -2.15 -35.71
N ASN A 142 -6.72 -1.17 -36.12
CA ASN A 142 -6.31 -0.21 -37.15
C ASN A 142 -6.14 1.17 -36.53
N ARG A 143 -4.87 1.55 -36.28
CA ARG A 143 -4.50 2.83 -35.65
C ARG A 143 -4.95 4.05 -36.48
N ASP A 144 -5.02 3.92 -37.80
CA ASP A 144 -5.40 5.02 -38.70
C ASP A 144 -6.89 5.36 -38.59
N ARG A 145 -7.70 4.43 -38.05
CA ARG A 145 -9.15 4.63 -37.82
C ARG A 145 -9.49 4.94 -36.38
N ASP A 146 -8.50 5.09 -35.50
CA ASP A 146 -8.72 5.49 -34.12
C ASP A 146 -9.36 6.89 -34.10
N ARG A 147 -10.47 7.04 -33.38
CA ARG A 147 -11.16 8.33 -33.28
C ARG A 147 -10.57 9.12 -32.11
N VAL A 148 -10.03 10.30 -32.39
CA VAL A 148 -9.57 11.24 -31.38
C VAL A 148 -10.72 12.17 -31.00
N TYR A 149 -10.97 12.32 -29.70
CA TYR A 149 -11.98 13.24 -29.18
C TYR A 149 -11.47 13.88 -27.88
N PHE A 150 -12.12 14.96 -27.47
CA PHE A 150 -11.72 15.75 -26.30
C PHE A 150 -12.84 15.73 -25.26
N GLU A 151 -12.49 15.36 -24.04
CA GLU A 151 -13.40 15.35 -22.89
C GLU A 151 -12.94 16.39 -21.85
N PRO A 152 -13.83 16.91 -21.00
CA PRO A 152 -13.43 17.70 -19.83
C PRO A 152 -12.37 16.96 -19.01
N ALA A 153 -11.22 17.60 -18.77
CA ALA A 153 -10.17 16.97 -17.97
C ALA A 153 -10.59 16.90 -16.49
N GLY A 154 -10.34 15.76 -15.85
CA GLY A 154 -10.59 15.56 -14.41
C GLY A 154 -9.49 16.09 -13.50
N VAL A 155 -8.42 16.65 -14.09
CA VAL A 155 -7.28 17.23 -13.38
C VAL A 155 -6.89 18.57 -13.99
N ILE A 156 -6.18 19.38 -13.20
CA ILE A 156 -5.56 20.63 -13.64
C ILE A 156 -4.26 20.88 -12.88
N THR A 157 -3.22 21.33 -13.58
CA THR A 157 -1.93 21.65 -12.97
C THR A 157 -1.85 23.14 -12.64
N VAL A 158 -1.79 23.45 -11.35
CA VAL A 158 -1.72 24.83 -10.86
C VAL A 158 -0.55 25.02 -9.89
N GLN A 159 -0.01 26.23 -9.84
CA GLN A 159 0.99 26.61 -8.86
C GLN A 159 0.46 27.76 -8.01
N LYS A 160 0.30 27.55 -6.70
CA LYS A 160 -0.10 28.61 -5.77
C LYS A 160 0.99 29.68 -5.67
N THR A 161 0.66 30.94 -5.96
CA THR A 161 1.58 32.08 -5.85
C THR A 161 1.38 32.87 -4.57
N GLY A 162 0.19 32.80 -3.97
CA GLY A 162 -0.13 33.46 -2.72
C GLY A 162 -1.56 33.18 -2.26
N ARG A 163 -1.79 33.32 -0.96
CA ARG A 163 -3.13 33.20 -0.37
C ARG A 163 -3.81 34.56 -0.33
N VAL A 164 -5.04 34.62 -0.83
CA VAL A 164 -5.87 35.83 -0.83
C VAL A 164 -6.80 35.81 0.38
N SER A 165 -7.44 34.67 0.65
CA SER A 165 -8.34 34.48 1.81
C SER A 165 -8.25 33.04 2.32
N LYS A 166 -9.17 32.62 3.21
CA LYS A 166 -9.11 31.30 3.87
C LYS A 166 -8.86 30.15 2.88
N ASP A 167 -9.66 30.03 1.83
CA ASP A 167 -9.54 28.94 0.85
C ASP A 167 -9.27 29.47 -0.57
N LEU A 168 -9.08 30.79 -0.73
CA LEU A 168 -8.84 31.44 -2.01
C LEU A 168 -7.34 31.71 -2.22
N TYR A 169 -6.81 31.20 -3.31
CA TYR A 169 -5.40 31.37 -3.68
C TYR A 169 -5.28 32.00 -5.05
N GLU A 170 -4.28 32.86 -5.21
CA GLU A 170 -3.77 33.19 -6.54
C GLU A 170 -2.93 32.01 -7.04
N VAL A 171 -3.20 31.63 -8.29
CA VAL A 171 -2.57 30.47 -8.92
C VAL A 171 -2.10 30.80 -10.33
N LEU A 172 -1.05 30.11 -10.76
CA LEU A 172 -0.63 30.06 -12.15
C LEU A 172 -1.10 28.76 -12.78
N LEU A 173 -1.77 28.87 -13.91
CA LEU A 173 -2.24 27.75 -14.72
C LEU A 173 -1.12 27.34 -15.69
N THR A 174 -0.30 26.38 -15.26
CA THR A 174 0.94 26.02 -15.97
C THR A 174 0.70 25.42 -17.35
N ASP A 175 -0.31 24.57 -17.49
CA ASP A 175 -0.73 23.99 -18.77
C ASP A 175 -1.28 25.05 -19.76
N TYR A 176 -1.60 26.25 -19.26
CA TYR A 176 -2.25 27.32 -20.01
C TYR A 176 -1.38 28.58 -20.06
N ARG A 177 -0.11 28.42 -20.44
CA ARG A 177 0.88 29.52 -20.60
C ARG A 177 1.07 30.36 -19.33
N ASN A 178 1.03 29.73 -18.16
CA ASN A 178 1.17 30.39 -16.85
C ASN A 178 0.18 31.54 -16.65
N ARG A 179 -1.05 31.42 -17.18
CA ARG A 179 -2.09 32.43 -16.95
C ARG A 179 -2.42 32.50 -15.46
N LYS A 180 -2.53 33.72 -14.94
CA LYS A 180 -2.94 33.99 -13.56
C LYS A 180 -4.43 33.71 -13.41
N ALA A 181 -4.80 33.05 -12.33
CA ALA A 181 -6.19 32.84 -11.92
C ALA A 181 -6.34 32.90 -10.39
N ARG A 182 -7.57 33.00 -9.90
CA ARG A 182 -7.88 32.77 -8.48
C ARG A 182 -8.65 31.47 -8.35
N ALA A 183 -8.20 30.57 -7.49
CA ALA A 183 -8.79 29.25 -7.29
C ALA A 183 -9.18 29.06 -5.82
N ILE A 184 -10.34 28.43 -5.60
CA ILE A 184 -10.72 27.93 -4.27
C ILE A 184 -10.17 26.52 -4.10
N ILE A 185 -9.25 26.37 -3.15
CA ILE A 185 -8.60 25.11 -2.79
C ILE A 185 -8.67 24.99 -1.27
N GLU A 186 -9.53 24.10 -0.77
CA GLU A 186 -9.67 23.89 0.67
C GLU A 186 -8.41 23.21 1.22
N VAL A 187 -7.92 23.69 2.36
CA VAL A 187 -6.73 23.12 3.01
C VAL A 187 -6.97 21.65 3.35
N GLY A 188 -6.02 20.78 3.06
CA GLY A 188 -6.16 19.35 3.28
C GLY A 188 -6.72 18.59 2.08
N THR A 189 -7.16 19.29 1.04
CA THR A 189 -7.85 18.69 -0.12
C THR A 189 -6.99 18.71 -1.37
N GLU A 190 -7.18 17.71 -2.23
CA GLU A 190 -6.48 17.57 -3.52
C GLU A 190 -7.38 17.97 -4.69
N TYR A 191 -8.32 18.89 -4.47
CA TYR A 191 -9.24 19.32 -5.53
C TYR A 191 -9.37 20.84 -5.59
N VAL A 192 -9.57 21.36 -6.81
CA VAL A 192 -9.99 22.74 -7.04
C VAL A 192 -11.51 22.77 -7.09
N LYS A 193 -12.12 23.54 -6.19
CA LYS A 193 -13.57 23.65 -6.08
C LYS A 193 -14.18 24.49 -7.20
N THR A 194 -13.61 25.67 -7.42
CA THR A 194 -14.08 26.66 -8.39
C THR A 194 -12.99 27.71 -8.62
N PHE A 195 -13.10 28.49 -9.70
CA PHE A 195 -12.21 29.59 -10.01
C PHE A 195 -12.92 30.93 -9.87
N TYR A 196 -12.40 31.86 -9.09
CA TYR A 196 -12.91 33.23 -9.01
C TYR A 196 -12.25 34.13 -10.06
N PRO A 197 -12.92 35.17 -10.58
CA PRO A 197 -12.28 36.17 -11.42
C PRO A 197 -11.13 36.89 -10.69
N LEU A 198 -10.19 37.45 -11.46
CA LEU A 198 -9.09 38.27 -10.91
C LEU A 198 -9.57 39.62 -10.37
N ASP A 199 -10.65 40.14 -10.95
CA ASP A 199 -11.25 41.43 -10.63
C ASP A 199 -12.73 41.24 -10.27
N ASP A 200 -13.14 41.82 -9.15
CA ASP A 200 -14.53 41.76 -8.67
C ASP A 200 -15.49 42.55 -9.59
N GLU A 201 -14.98 43.49 -10.39
CA GLU A 201 -15.78 44.14 -11.44
C GLU A 201 -16.27 43.17 -12.50
N TRP A 202 -15.60 42.04 -12.70
CA TRP A 202 -16.01 41.04 -13.68
C TRP A 202 -17.44 40.57 -13.42
N PHE A 203 -17.82 40.34 -12.16
CA PHE A 203 -19.18 39.95 -11.80
C PHE A 203 -20.20 41.06 -12.04
N LYS A 204 -19.80 42.34 -11.91
CA LYS A 204 -20.70 43.47 -12.19
C LYS A 204 -20.97 43.61 -13.68
N LYS A 205 -19.98 43.32 -14.53
CA LYS A 205 -20.07 43.45 -15.99
C LYS A 205 -20.66 42.22 -16.68
N HIS A 206 -20.50 41.04 -16.08
CA HIS A 206 -20.82 39.75 -16.71
C HIS A 206 -21.68 38.84 -15.81
N SER A 207 -22.47 39.41 -14.88
CA SER A 207 -23.42 38.67 -14.05
C SER A 207 -24.33 37.77 -14.87
N ASP A 208 -24.91 38.33 -15.93
CA ASP A 208 -25.93 37.68 -16.75
C ASP A 208 -25.32 36.49 -17.53
N LEU A 209 -24.04 36.62 -17.90
CA LEU A 209 -23.27 35.54 -18.54
C LEU A 209 -23.09 34.37 -17.57
N GLU A 210 -22.66 34.64 -16.34
CA GLU A 210 -22.49 33.61 -15.31
C GLU A 210 -23.83 32.94 -15.00
N GLU A 211 -24.91 33.71 -14.82
CA GLU A 211 -26.24 33.17 -14.52
C GLU A 211 -26.78 32.26 -15.64
N THR A 212 -26.58 32.66 -16.90
CA THR A 212 -27.07 31.89 -18.06
C THR A 212 -26.28 30.60 -18.30
N LEU A 213 -24.97 30.65 -18.08
CA LEU A 213 -24.06 29.57 -18.48
C LEU A 213 -23.74 28.59 -17.34
N LYS A 214 -23.73 29.05 -16.09
CA LYS A 214 -23.32 28.22 -14.95
C LYS A 214 -24.32 27.09 -14.71
N GLY A 215 -23.82 25.87 -14.59
CA GLY A 215 -24.66 24.69 -14.37
C GLY A 215 -25.48 24.27 -15.58
N ASN A 216 -25.40 24.99 -16.69
CA ASN A 216 -26.10 24.63 -17.91
C ASN A 216 -25.39 23.47 -18.61
N GLY A 217 -25.97 22.28 -18.52
CA GLY A 217 -25.39 21.05 -19.06
C GLY A 217 -25.45 20.89 -20.57
N THR A 218 -26.13 21.79 -21.30
CA THR A 218 -26.22 21.71 -22.77
C THR A 218 -24.97 22.26 -23.46
N PHE A 219 -24.25 23.17 -22.81
CA PHE A 219 -23.04 23.78 -23.37
C PHE A 219 -21.79 22.97 -23.04
N THR A 220 -20.96 22.79 -24.05
CA THR A 220 -19.61 22.23 -23.91
C THR A 220 -18.65 23.27 -23.32
N LEU A 221 -17.55 22.82 -22.69
CA LEU A 221 -16.52 23.73 -22.16
C LEU A 221 -15.95 24.68 -23.21
N LYS A 222 -15.86 24.22 -24.47
CA LYS A 222 -15.37 25.04 -25.58
C LYS A 222 -16.35 26.17 -25.91
N GLU A 223 -17.64 25.90 -25.90
CA GLU A 223 -18.68 26.92 -26.12
C GLU A 223 -18.68 27.94 -24.98
N LEU A 224 -18.64 27.47 -23.73
CA LEU A 224 -18.52 28.33 -22.53
C LEU A 224 -17.30 29.27 -22.63
N ALA A 225 -16.13 28.73 -22.98
CA ALA A 225 -14.92 29.52 -23.15
C ALA A 225 -15.02 30.52 -24.32
N THR A 226 -15.72 30.14 -25.39
CA THR A 226 -15.93 31.02 -26.55
C THR A 226 -16.81 32.21 -26.18
N PHE A 227 -17.88 31.99 -25.40
CA PHE A 227 -18.73 33.08 -24.91
C PHE A 227 -17.95 34.07 -24.04
N HIS A 228 -17.05 33.59 -23.18
CA HIS A 228 -16.14 34.47 -22.44
C HIS A 228 -15.31 35.35 -23.38
N VAL A 229 -14.62 34.75 -24.35
CA VAL A 229 -13.77 35.50 -25.29
C VAL A 229 -14.59 36.55 -26.05
N GLN A 230 -15.78 36.18 -26.53
CA GLN A 230 -16.64 37.10 -27.27
C GLN A 230 -17.17 38.26 -26.41
N LYS A 231 -17.55 38.00 -25.16
CA LYS A 231 -18.21 38.99 -24.29
C LYS A 231 -17.26 39.80 -23.41
N ALA A 232 -16.13 39.24 -23.03
CA ALA A 232 -15.20 39.84 -22.07
C ALA A 232 -13.88 40.34 -22.71
N VAL A 233 -13.51 39.83 -23.89
CA VAL A 233 -12.28 40.22 -24.60
C VAL A 233 -12.59 40.93 -25.94
N GLY A 234 -13.72 40.60 -26.57
CA GLY A 234 -14.13 41.13 -27.87
C GLY A 234 -14.85 42.49 -27.85
N THR A 235 -14.95 43.14 -26.69
CA THR A 235 -15.45 44.51 -26.50
C THR A 235 -14.31 45.45 -26.21
#